data_AF-A0A326U5M5-F1
#
_entry.id   AF-A0A326U5M5-F1
#
_cell.length_a   1.000
_cell.length_b   1.000
_cell.length_c   1.000
_cell.angle_alpha   90.00
_cell.angle_beta   90.00
_cell.angle_gamma   90.00
#
_symmetry.space_group_name_H-M   'P 1'
#
loop_
_entity.id
_entity.type
_entity.pdbx_description
1 polymer ?
#
loop_
_entity_poly.entity_id
_entity_poly.type
_entity_poly.pdbx_seq_one_letter_code
_entity_poly.pdbx_strand_id
1 'polypeptide(L)' 'MMGREQETRRLQELGDFLRTRRDRLAPEDVGIPRGSRRRAPGLRRAEVAHLAGVSVDWYTWLEQGRPISVSTQV' A
#
# COMPACT_ATOMS: atom_id res chain seq x y z
N MET A 1 13.47 -24.30 9.43
CA MET A 1 12.26 -23.55 9.84
C MET A 1 12.41 -22.03 9.70
N MET A 2 13.63 -21.48 9.81
CA MET A 2 13.91 -20.02 9.77
C MET A 2 13.48 -19.26 8.50
N GLY A 3 13.32 -19.92 7.34
CA GLY A 3 13.02 -19.22 6.08
C GLY A 3 11.63 -18.57 6.02
N ARG A 4 10.58 -19.22 6.57
CA ARG A 4 9.21 -18.69 6.52
C ARG A 4 8.98 -17.55 7.52
N GLU A 5 9.65 -17.59 8.66
CA GLU A 5 9.56 -16.53 9.67
C GLU A 5 10.19 -15.23 9.16
N GLN A 6 11.35 -15.34 8.52
CA GLN A 6 12.04 -14.19 7.93
C GLN A 6 11.24 -13.58 6.78
N GLU A 7 10.60 -14.41 5.95
CA GLU A 7 9.71 -13.93 4.90
C GLU A 7 8.49 -13.19 5.47
N THR A 8 7.85 -13.76 6.49
CA THR A 8 6.70 -13.12 7.15
C THR A 8 7.09 -11.76 7.74
N ARG A 9 8.26 -11.67 8.37
CA ARG A 9 8.80 -10.41 8.89
C ARG A 9 9.03 -9.38 7.79
N ARG A 10 9.64 -9.79 6.67
CA ARG A 10 9.85 -8.89 5.51
C ARG A 10 8.55 -8.35 4.94
N LEU A 11 7.52 -9.21 4.83
CA LEU A 11 6.21 -8.79 4.34
C LEU A 11 5.54 -7.79 5.30
N GLN A 12 5.67 -7.98 6.62
CA GLN A 12 5.19 -7.01 7.60
C GLN A 12 5.93 -5.67 7.49
N GLU A 13 7.26 -5.70 7.43
CA GLU A 13 8.09 -4.49 7.27
C GLU A 13 7.74 -3.74 5.97
N LEU A 14 7.48 -4.46 4.88
CA LEU A 14 6.99 -3.88 3.63
C LEU A 14 5.62 -3.23 3.80
N GLY A 15 4.68 -3.91 4.46
CA GLY A 15 3.34 -3.38 4.71
C GLY A 15 3.37 -2.08 5.52
N ASP A 16 4.20 -2.04 6.57
CA ASP A 16 4.42 -0.84 7.38
C ASP A 16 5.06 0.31 6.61
N PHE A 17 6.04 -0.01 5.76
CA PHE A 17 6.66 0.97 4.88
C PHE A 17 5.63 1.58 3.93
N LEU A 18 4.82 0.76 3.25
CA LEU A 18 3.80 1.22 2.31
C LEU A 18 2.75 2.10 3.00
N ARG A 19 2.25 1.67 4.17
CA ARG A 19 1.32 2.46 4.98
C ARG A 19 1.90 3.82 5.36
N THR A 20 3.15 3.85 5.85
CA THR A 20 3.82 5.09 6.25
C THR A 20 4.00 6.04 5.06
N ARG A 21 4.36 5.52 3.88
CA ARG A 21 4.51 6.33 2.67
C ARG A 21 3.16 6.88 2.20
N ARG A 22 2.12 6.06 2.20
CA ARG A 22 0.76 6.48 1.85
C ARG A 22 0.24 7.60 2.75
N ASP A 23 0.43 7.47 4.06
CA ASP A 23 -0.06 8.45 5.04
C ASP A 23 0.69 9.78 4.98
N ARG A 24 1.93 9.80 4.45
CA ARG A 24 2.75 11.02 4.29
C ARG A 24 2.50 11.79 3.00
N LEU A 25 2.01 11.15 1.94
CA LEU A 25 1.76 11.81 0.66
C LEU A 25 0.45 12.60 0.70
N ALA A 26 0.52 13.90 0.38
CA ALA A 26 -0.69 14.67 0.20
C ALA A 26 -1.36 14.28 -1.13
N PRO A 27 -2.70 14.27 -1.19
CA PRO A 27 -3.42 14.09 -2.46
C PRO A 27 -2.98 15.09 -3.53
N GLU A 28 -2.70 16.34 -3.16
CA GLU A 28 -2.32 17.38 -4.13
C GLU A 28 -0.97 17.12 -4.78
N ASP A 29 -0.03 16.46 -4.08
CA ASP A 29 1.31 16.14 -4.60
C ASP A 29 1.25 15.18 -5.80
N VAL A 30 0.14 14.47 -5.95
CA VAL A 30 -0.14 13.53 -7.05
C VAL A 30 -1.31 13.98 -7.92
N GLY A 31 -1.69 15.26 -7.84
CA GLY A 31 -2.74 15.85 -8.67
C GLY A 31 -4.17 15.50 -8.27
N ILE A 32 -4.39 14.96 -7.07
CA ILE A 32 -5.71 14.61 -6.55
C ILE A 32 -6.21 15.74 -5.63
N PRO A 33 -7.39 16.33 -5.90
CA PRO A 33 -7.96 17.33 -5.00
C PRO A 33 -8.21 16.79 -3.58
N ARG A 34 -7.85 17.58 -2.56
CA ARG A 34 -8.27 17.32 -1.18
C ARG A 34 -9.77 17.60 -1.03
N GLY A 35 -10.62 16.61 -1.29
CA GLY A 35 -12.07 16.70 -1.10
C GLY A 35 -12.48 17.10 0.33
N SER A 36 -13.69 17.66 0.48
CA SER A 36 -14.15 18.40 1.68
C SER A 36 -14.36 17.58 2.96
N ARG A 37 -14.38 16.25 2.91
CA ARG A 37 -14.50 15.36 4.09
C ARG A 37 -13.60 14.13 3.95
N ARG A 38 -12.32 14.30 4.26
CA ARG A 38 -11.33 13.22 4.27
C ARG A 38 -10.99 12.84 5.72
N ARG A 39 -11.05 11.54 6.04
CA ARG A 39 -10.60 10.99 7.34
C ARG A 39 -9.15 10.50 7.31
N ALA A 40 -8.64 10.17 6.12
CA ALA A 40 -7.26 9.71 5.96
C ALA A 40 -6.29 10.91 6.03
N PRO A 41 -5.14 10.78 6.72
CA PRO A 41 -4.15 11.86 6.84
C PRO A 41 -3.44 12.16 5.50
N GLY A 42 -3.28 11.16 4.64
CA GLY A 42 -2.70 11.29 3.30
C GLY A 42 -3.56 10.64 2.23
N LEU A 43 -2.93 9.86 1.35
CA LEU A 43 -3.61 9.11 0.31
C LEU A 43 -4.48 7.98 0.89
N ARG A 44 -5.59 7.70 0.22
CA ARG A 44 -6.43 6.51 0.46
C ARG A 44 -5.83 5.33 -0.29
N ARG A 45 -6.09 4.11 0.19
CA ARG A 45 -5.69 2.87 -0.51
C ARG A 45 -6.16 2.85 -1.97
N ALA A 46 -7.40 3.26 -2.22
CA ALA A 46 -7.97 3.31 -3.56
C ALA A 46 -7.24 4.31 -4.48
N GLU A 47 -6.77 5.43 -3.94
CA GLU A 47 -6.01 6.42 -4.70
C GLU A 47 -4.62 5.88 -5.07
N VAL A 48 -3.93 5.23 -4.13
CA VAL A 48 -2.63 4.60 -4.42
C VAL A 48 -2.79 3.45 -5.42
N ALA A 49 -3.80 2.61 -5.24
CA ALA A 49 -4.08 1.50 -6.14
C ALA A 49 -4.34 1.99 -7.58
N HIS A 50 -5.14 3.06 -7.73
CA HIS A 50 -5.39 3.70 -9.01
C HIS A 50 -4.10 4.23 -9.65
N LEU A 51 -3.29 4.98 -8.89
CA LEU A 51 -2.01 5.53 -9.38
C LEU A 51 -1.01 4.44 -9.78
N ALA A 52 -1.03 3.29 -9.09
CA ALA A 52 -0.14 2.17 -9.35
C ALA A 52 -0.69 1.16 -10.39
N GLY A 53 -1.92 1.35 -10.89
CA GLY A 53 -2.54 0.42 -11.85
C GLY A 53 -2.86 -0.96 -11.27
N VAL A 54 -3.08 -1.07 -9.96
CA VAL A 54 -3.40 -2.32 -9.26
C VAL A 54 -4.79 -2.27 -8.64
N SER A 55 -5.34 -3.42 -8.24
CA SER A 55 -6.60 -3.46 -7.51
C SER A 55 -6.43 -2.94 -6.07
N VAL A 56 -7.51 -2.38 -5.52
CA VAL A 56 -7.52 -1.87 -4.13
C VAL A 56 -7.26 -2.99 -3.13
N ASP A 57 -7.80 -4.18 -3.39
CA ASP A 57 -7.61 -5.36 -2.53
C ASP A 57 -6.16 -5.82 -2.52
N TRP A 58 -5.50 -5.82 -3.68
CA TRP A 58 -4.10 -6.19 -3.80
C TRP A 58 -3.19 -5.25 -2.99
N TYR A 59 -3.40 -3.94 -3.13
CA TYR A 59 -2.69 -2.95 -2.32
C TYR A 59 -3.01 -3.09 -0.81
N THR A 60 -4.25 -3.42 -0.47
CA THR A 60 -4.66 -3.64 0.92
C THR A 60 -3.96 -4.85 1.53
N TRP A 61 -3.81 -5.95 0.79
CA TRP A 61 -3.09 -7.14 1.27
C TRP A 61 -1.59 -6.89 1.43
N LEU A 62 -0.99 -6.10 0.53
CA LEU A 62 0.38 -5.63 0.70
C LEU A 62 0.58 -4.86 2.00
N GLU A 63 -0.29 -3.88 2.29
CA GLU A 63 -0.21 -3.13 3.55
C GLU A 63 -0.42 -3.99 4.80
N GLN A 64 -1.13 -5.11 4.67
CA GLN A 64 -1.33 -6.07 5.75
C GLN A 64 -0.16 -7.04 5.91
N GLY A 65 0.84 -7.01 5.03
CA GLY A 65 1.94 -7.97 5.02
C GLY A 65 1.47 -9.41 4.77
N ARG A 66 0.34 -9.58 4.07
CA ARG A 66 -0.15 -10.91 3.72
C ARG A 66 0.74 -11.50 2.61
N PRO A 67 1.02 -12.81 2.66
CA PRO A 67 1.67 -13.48 1.54
C PRO A 67 0.75 -13.41 0.32
N ILE A 68 1.21 -12.71 -0.72
CA ILE A 68 0.54 -12.63 -2.02
C ILE A 68 1.45 -13.23 -3.09
N SER A 69 0.87 -13.96 -4.03
CA SER A 69 1.62 -14.43 -5.19
C SER A 69 1.72 -13.29 -6.19
N VAL A 70 2.91 -12.69 -6.29
CA VAL A 70 3.24 -11.70 -7.31
C VAL A 70 3.59 -12.45 -8.59
N SER A 71 2.73 -12.37 -9.61
CA SER A 71 3.11 -12.82 -10.94
C SER A 71 4.04 -11.78 -11.54
N THR A 72 5.22 -12.18 -11.98
CA THR A 72 6.12 -11.33 -12.77
C THR A 72 5.51 -11.20 -14.17
N GLN A 73 4.61 -10.24 -14.35
CA GLN A 73 4.21 -9.84 -15.70
C GLN A 73 5.27 -8.87 -16.21
N VAL A 74 6.14 -9.38 -17.11
CA VAL A 74 7.11 -8.60 -17.89
C VAL A 74 6.57 -8.31 -19.28
#